data_AF-A0A6A5FXU2-F1
#
_entry.id   AF-A0A6A5FXU2-F1
#
_cell.length_a   1.000
_cell.length_b   1.000
_cell.length_c   1.000
_cell.angle_alpha   90.00
_cell.angle_beta   90.00
_cell.angle_gamma   90.00
#
_symmetry.space_group_name_H-M   'P 1'
#
loop_
_entity.id
_entity.type
_entity.pdbx_description
1 polymer ?
#
loop_
_entity_poly.entity_id
_entity_poly.type
_entity_poly.pdbx_seq_one_letter_code
_entity_poly.pdbx_strand_id
1 'polypeptide(L)'
;MTISHLDTKWKFKKLFELIRKLTLLQRLHFWPFLGLWSVESRTYSLFGEKVRSEAGEAAIAKATSQEHEQNTPETVHLIARAVGFLRMCNISELKKVHTTIYTNSEIKAQSVMETCLAVAGTKNTVQHLIHHIQKKTISPLRAAELLKSIQETLFSSEHIADLLIELAQSPLAKGYEPLRQSAWLAAGSVVRGFASMTQDLPLARPATHQFKEKYIRVFMQHFRSAESTYEKVLALKTLGNAGIDMSVNELVQLIQDTRQPLAIRTEAVDALRLLKDVMPRKIQKVLLPVYKNLQNKPELRMAALWRMMETLPEEPVLAHIVSQMEKESNQHVAAFTYNVIRQFASSTNPCTQSLTVRCSNILLFTRYQPQEQNLSTYAQLPIFQSDMLSGVQFDFATIFEKNSFLPKEIHAFFESLFGDNWLRNKTLHKSSSRPSRDFPFTENSPMNSVPVVFNPEFRCSKRS
;
A
#
# COMPACT_ATOMS: atom_id res chain seq x y z
N MET A 1 -54.00 4.47 -18.53
CA MET A 1 -53.93 4.98 -17.14
C MET A 1 -52.53 5.51 -16.88
N THR A 2 -52.42 6.63 -16.19
CA THR A 2 -51.17 7.33 -15.87
C THR A 2 -50.86 7.16 -14.38
N ILE A 3 -49.67 6.68 -14.04
CA ILE A 3 -49.15 6.75 -12.67
C ILE A 3 -47.72 7.33 -12.72
N SER A 4 -47.52 8.34 -11.89
CA SER A 4 -46.29 9.11 -11.66
C SER A 4 -45.05 8.21 -11.42
N HIS A 5 -43.82 8.54 -11.82
CA HIS A 5 -43.19 9.84 -12.12
C HIS A 5 -42.91 10.76 -10.90
N LEU A 6 -42.95 10.21 -9.67
CA LEU A 6 -42.62 10.90 -8.40
C LEU A 6 -41.85 10.01 -7.40
N ASP A 7 -40.52 9.95 -7.53
CA ASP A 7 -39.61 9.55 -6.41
C ASP A 7 -38.15 10.01 -6.66
N THR A 8 -37.67 9.88 -7.90
CA THR A 8 -36.25 10.13 -8.26
C THR A 8 -35.72 11.54 -7.90
N LYS A 9 -36.57 12.57 -7.84
CA LYS A 9 -36.16 13.93 -7.46
C LYS A 9 -35.78 14.11 -5.98
N TRP A 10 -36.25 13.27 -5.05
CA TRP A 10 -35.94 13.44 -3.62
C TRP A 10 -34.56 12.91 -3.26
N LYS A 11 -34.21 11.73 -3.79
CA LYS A 11 -32.92 11.06 -3.54
C LYS A 11 -31.71 11.89 -3.98
N PHE A 12 -31.79 12.55 -5.14
CA PHE A 12 -30.75 13.47 -5.61
C PHE A 12 -30.55 14.70 -4.71
N LYS A 13 -31.61 15.25 -4.10
CA LYS A 13 -31.50 16.47 -3.29
C LYS A 13 -30.71 16.24 -1.99
N LYS A 14 -30.88 15.07 -1.34
CA LYS A 14 -30.06 14.66 -0.20
C LYS A 14 -28.61 14.34 -0.58
N LEU A 15 -28.37 13.69 -1.71
CA LEU A 15 -27.01 13.41 -2.19
C LEU A 15 -26.23 14.71 -2.46
N PHE A 16 -26.88 15.72 -3.05
CA PHE A 16 -26.28 17.04 -3.28
C PHE A 16 -25.99 17.79 -1.97
N GLU A 17 -26.81 17.61 -0.94
CA GLU A 17 -26.55 18.16 0.40
C GLU A 17 -25.37 17.46 1.10
N LEU A 18 -25.20 16.15 0.89
CA LEU A 18 -24.04 15.39 1.37
C LEU A 18 -22.74 15.87 0.70
N ILE A 19 -22.75 16.04 -0.63
CA ILE A 19 -21.64 16.63 -1.39
C ILE A 19 -21.33 18.06 -0.89
N ARG A 20 -22.36 18.87 -0.62
CA ARG A 20 -22.20 20.23 -0.05
C ARG A 20 -21.65 20.25 1.39
N LYS A 21 -21.79 19.16 2.15
CA LYS A 21 -21.15 19.01 3.47
C LYS A 21 -19.71 18.48 3.35
N LEU A 22 -19.43 17.62 2.38
CA LEU A 22 -18.08 17.15 2.07
C LEU A 22 -17.17 18.27 1.53
N THR A 23 -17.70 19.25 0.79
CA THR A 23 -16.91 20.39 0.29
C THR A 23 -16.40 21.33 1.38
N LEU A 24 -16.95 21.30 2.61
CA LEU A 24 -16.37 22.03 3.76
C LEU A 24 -15.01 21.47 4.23
N LEU A 25 -14.67 20.22 3.87
CA LEU A 25 -13.37 19.61 4.17
C LEU A 25 -12.28 19.93 3.12
N GLN A 26 -12.59 20.63 2.02
CA GLN A 26 -11.63 20.94 0.95
C GLN A 26 -10.52 21.93 1.31
N ARG A 27 -10.43 22.42 2.56
CA ARG A 27 -9.34 23.31 3.03
C ARG A 27 -8.08 22.58 3.52
N LEU A 28 -8.02 21.26 3.41
CA LEU A 28 -6.81 20.47 3.74
C LEU A 28 -6.35 19.67 2.51
N HIS A 29 -5.16 19.98 1.99
CA HIS A 29 -4.63 19.43 0.73
C HIS A 29 -4.27 17.93 0.83
N PHE A 30 -5.25 17.04 0.57
CA PHE A 30 -5.09 15.57 0.69
C PHE A 30 -5.48 14.76 -0.57
N TRP A 31 -5.53 15.39 -1.75
CA TRP A 31 -6.06 14.76 -2.97
C TRP A 31 -5.25 13.62 -3.66
N PRO A 32 -3.99 13.27 -3.34
CA PRO A 32 -3.33 12.10 -3.96
C PRO A 32 -3.55 10.75 -3.24
N PHE A 33 -4.46 10.64 -2.27
CA PHE A 33 -4.53 9.48 -1.37
C PHE A 33 -5.64 8.43 -1.62
N LEU A 34 -6.81 8.80 -2.17
CA LEU A 34 -8.03 7.95 -2.15
C LEU A 34 -8.35 7.26 -3.50
N GLY A 35 -7.50 6.33 -3.94
CA GLY A 35 -7.70 5.57 -5.18
C GLY A 35 -8.71 4.42 -5.04
N LEU A 36 -10.00 4.68 -5.24
CA LEU A 36 -11.11 3.71 -5.17
C LEU A 36 -12.07 3.84 -6.38
N TRP A 37 -12.79 2.76 -6.74
CA TRP A 37 -13.28 2.53 -8.11
C TRP A 37 -14.79 2.23 -8.27
N SER A 38 -15.34 2.70 -9.41
CA SER A 38 -16.40 2.16 -10.30
C SER A 38 -17.56 1.24 -9.86
N VAL A 39 -18.76 1.52 -10.39
CA VAL A 39 -19.88 0.60 -10.77
C VAL A 39 -20.94 1.46 -11.50
N GLU A 40 -21.73 1.08 -12.53
CA GLU A 40 -21.80 0.08 -13.63
C GLU A 40 -22.75 0.76 -14.70
N SER A 41 -23.08 0.34 -15.93
CA SER A 41 -23.00 -0.94 -16.68
C SER A 41 -23.13 -0.74 -18.21
N ARG A 42 -22.78 -1.78 -19.00
CA ARG A 42 -23.13 -2.00 -20.45
C ARG A 42 -22.52 -1.00 -21.48
N THR A 43 -22.32 -1.35 -22.76
CA THR A 43 -22.63 -2.56 -23.56
C THR A 43 -21.38 -3.18 -24.23
N TYR A 44 -21.50 -4.43 -24.70
CA TYR A 44 -20.59 -5.02 -25.70
C TYR A 44 -21.30 -5.14 -27.06
N SER A 45 -20.56 -4.89 -28.15
CA SER A 45 -20.59 -5.57 -29.47
C SER A 45 -20.33 -4.58 -30.63
N LEU A 46 -19.90 -5.13 -31.78
CA LEU A 46 -19.80 -4.49 -33.10
C LEU A 46 -18.94 -3.22 -33.19
N PHE A 47 -17.67 -3.36 -33.60
CA PHE A 47 -17.20 -2.93 -34.93
C PHE A 47 -15.78 -3.47 -35.20
N GLY A 48 -15.44 -3.65 -36.49
CA GLY A 48 -14.29 -4.43 -36.94
C GLY A 48 -12.92 -3.77 -36.80
N GLU A 49 -11.88 -4.55 -37.14
CA GLU A 49 -10.45 -4.28 -36.89
C GLU A 49 -9.93 -2.93 -37.41
N LYS A 50 -10.61 -2.33 -38.39
CA LYS A 50 -10.21 -1.05 -39.02
C LYS A 50 -10.63 0.19 -38.23
N VAL A 51 -11.65 0.12 -37.37
CA VAL A 51 -12.09 1.26 -36.53
C VAL A 51 -11.18 1.43 -35.29
N ARG A 52 -10.40 0.39 -34.95
CA ARG A 52 -9.60 0.32 -33.72
C ARG A 52 -8.49 1.37 -33.67
N SER A 53 -7.82 1.65 -34.80
CA SER A 53 -6.80 2.70 -34.90
C SER A 53 -7.41 4.08 -34.75
N GLU A 54 -8.24 4.53 -35.70
CA GLU A 54 -8.76 5.90 -35.76
C GLU A 54 -9.51 6.32 -34.48
N ALA A 55 -10.38 5.45 -33.94
CA ALA A 55 -11.15 5.76 -32.73
C ALA A 55 -10.35 5.59 -31.42
N GLY A 56 -9.17 4.95 -31.47
CA GLY A 56 -8.20 4.87 -30.38
C GLY A 56 -7.24 6.06 -30.40
N GLU A 57 -6.66 6.36 -31.55
CA GLU A 57 -5.78 7.50 -31.83
C GLU A 57 -6.51 8.83 -31.58
N ALA A 58 -7.76 8.99 -32.01
CA ALA A 58 -8.56 10.18 -31.71
C ALA A 58 -8.89 10.32 -30.22
N ALA A 59 -9.09 9.20 -29.50
CA ALA A 59 -9.34 9.23 -28.05
C ALA A 59 -8.06 9.59 -27.28
N ILE A 60 -6.90 9.07 -27.71
CA ILE A 60 -5.58 9.44 -27.21
C ILE A 60 -5.33 10.93 -27.47
N ALA A 61 -5.42 11.37 -28.73
CA ALA A 61 -5.16 12.75 -29.12
C ALA A 61 -6.03 13.74 -28.34
N LYS A 62 -7.33 13.43 -28.19
CA LYS A 62 -8.27 14.25 -27.41
C LYS A 62 -7.92 14.27 -25.91
N ALA A 63 -7.55 13.13 -25.32
CA ALA A 63 -7.08 13.07 -23.93
C ALA A 63 -5.82 13.93 -23.73
N THR A 64 -4.88 13.90 -24.69
CA THR A 64 -3.63 14.67 -24.63
C THR A 64 -3.78 16.17 -24.92
N SER A 65 -4.83 16.59 -25.65
CA SER A 65 -5.04 18.01 -26.02
C SER A 65 -6.00 18.76 -25.09
N GLN A 66 -6.92 18.07 -24.39
CA GLN A 66 -7.99 18.75 -23.62
C GLN A 66 -7.67 19.03 -22.15
N GLU A 67 -6.49 18.68 -21.65
CA GLU A 67 -6.09 18.93 -20.25
C GLU A 67 -5.87 20.43 -19.91
N HIS A 68 -6.07 21.32 -20.89
CA HIS A 68 -5.69 22.74 -20.77
C HIS A 68 -6.71 23.62 -20.02
N GLU A 69 -7.95 23.17 -19.81
CA GLU A 69 -8.96 23.90 -19.03
C GLU A 69 -9.87 22.96 -18.24
N GLN A 70 -9.74 23.03 -16.91
CA GLN A 70 -10.55 22.35 -15.87
C GLN A 70 -10.36 20.81 -15.74
N ASN A 71 -10.20 20.34 -14.50
CA ASN A 71 -10.21 18.91 -14.13
C ASN A 71 -11.65 18.37 -14.19
N THR A 72 -12.15 18.12 -15.41
CA THR A 72 -13.51 17.65 -15.67
C THR A 72 -13.62 16.11 -15.58
N PRO A 73 -14.81 15.56 -15.22
CA PRO A 73 -15.09 14.13 -15.32
C PRO A 73 -14.82 13.57 -16.73
N GLU A 74 -15.07 14.37 -17.76
CA GLU A 74 -14.82 14.06 -19.17
C GLU A 74 -13.35 13.71 -19.44
N THR A 75 -12.40 14.45 -18.88
CA THR A 75 -10.96 14.15 -19.01
C THR A 75 -10.61 12.81 -18.34
N VAL A 76 -11.22 12.49 -17.19
CA VAL A 76 -11.04 11.19 -16.51
C VAL A 76 -11.58 10.04 -17.36
N HIS A 77 -12.74 10.22 -18.00
CA HIS A 77 -13.29 9.23 -18.94
C HIS A 77 -12.42 9.04 -20.20
N LEU A 78 -11.81 10.11 -20.72
CA LEU A 78 -10.87 10.05 -21.85
C LEU A 78 -9.59 9.28 -21.48
N ILE A 79 -9.01 9.54 -20.30
CA ILE A 79 -7.86 8.79 -19.76
C ILE A 79 -8.20 7.31 -19.58
N ALA A 80 -9.36 6.99 -18.99
CA ALA A 80 -9.81 5.61 -18.82
C ALA A 80 -9.98 4.88 -20.17
N ARG A 81 -10.48 5.56 -21.20
CA ARG A 81 -10.59 5.02 -22.57
C ARG A 81 -9.22 4.81 -23.22
N ALA A 82 -8.27 5.73 -23.06
CA ALA A 82 -6.91 5.59 -23.55
C ALA A 82 -6.17 4.41 -22.88
N VAL A 83 -6.28 4.28 -21.55
CA VAL A 83 -5.81 3.11 -20.78
C VAL A 83 -6.43 1.81 -21.30
N GLY A 84 -7.75 1.80 -21.54
CA GLY A 84 -8.46 0.64 -22.09
C GLY A 84 -7.96 0.22 -23.48
N PHE A 85 -7.65 1.19 -24.35
CA PHE A 85 -7.04 0.94 -25.65
C PHE A 85 -5.61 0.38 -25.54
N LEU A 86 -4.73 1.05 -24.78
CA LEU A 86 -3.33 0.66 -24.61
C LEU A 86 -3.17 -0.75 -24.00
N ARG A 87 -4.12 -1.19 -23.17
CA ARG A 87 -4.18 -2.57 -22.65
C ARG A 87 -4.33 -3.64 -23.73
N MET A 88 -4.93 -3.30 -24.89
CA MET A 88 -5.12 -4.22 -26.02
C MET A 88 -3.95 -4.20 -27.02
N CYS A 89 -3.05 -3.22 -26.95
CA CYS A 89 -2.01 -3.02 -27.96
C CYS A 89 -0.87 -4.06 -27.87
N ASN A 90 -0.39 -4.50 -29.03
CA ASN A 90 0.87 -5.23 -29.16
C ASN A 90 2.09 -4.29 -29.24
N ILE A 91 3.30 -4.82 -29.06
CA ILE A 91 4.52 -4.01 -28.99
C ILE A 91 4.85 -3.24 -30.28
N SER A 92 4.34 -3.65 -31.45
CA SER A 92 4.49 -2.91 -32.71
C SER A 92 3.51 -1.74 -32.82
N GLU A 93 2.29 -1.89 -32.29
CA GLU A 93 1.29 -0.82 -32.20
C GLU A 93 1.71 0.25 -31.20
N LEU A 94 2.23 -0.14 -30.04
CA LEU A 94 2.79 0.80 -29.06
C LEU A 94 3.95 1.62 -29.64
N LYS A 95 4.83 0.98 -30.44
CA LYS A 95 5.88 1.69 -31.18
C LYS A 95 5.31 2.67 -32.20
N LYS A 96 4.28 2.29 -32.98
CA LYS A 96 3.59 3.19 -33.91
C LYS A 96 3.02 4.40 -33.16
N VAL A 97 2.20 4.19 -32.14
CA VAL A 97 1.61 5.25 -31.28
C VAL A 97 2.69 6.17 -30.69
N HIS A 98 3.83 5.62 -30.28
CA HIS A 98 4.95 6.44 -29.81
C HIS A 98 5.52 7.31 -30.92
N THR A 99 5.81 6.76 -32.10
CA THR A 99 6.36 7.53 -33.24
C THR A 99 5.39 8.54 -33.86
N THR A 100 4.08 8.25 -33.88
CA THR A 100 3.08 9.13 -34.52
C THR A 100 2.53 10.18 -33.58
N ILE A 101 2.24 9.82 -32.32
CA ILE A 101 1.62 10.71 -31.34
C ILE A 101 2.67 11.26 -30.37
N TYR A 102 3.36 10.39 -29.60
CA TYR A 102 4.23 10.84 -28.50
C TYR A 102 5.34 11.77 -28.99
N THR A 103 6.10 11.37 -30.03
CA THR A 103 7.24 12.14 -30.57
C THR A 103 6.83 13.51 -31.12
N ASN A 104 5.58 13.69 -31.57
CA ASN A 104 5.09 14.93 -32.19
C ASN A 104 4.21 15.77 -31.24
N SER A 105 4.06 15.37 -29.98
CA SER A 105 3.15 16.01 -29.02
C SER A 105 3.88 16.83 -27.96
N GLU A 106 3.17 17.76 -27.32
CA GLU A 106 3.72 18.60 -26.24
C GLU A 106 4.18 17.79 -25.02
N ILE A 107 5.06 18.36 -24.21
CA ILE A 107 5.59 17.73 -22.98
C ILE A 107 4.45 17.31 -22.01
N LYS A 108 3.34 18.05 -21.97
CA LYS A 108 2.13 17.68 -21.21
C LYS A 108 1.49 16.40 -21.77
N ALA A 109 1.23 16.37 -23.08
CA ALA A 109 0.68 15.23 -23.80
C ALA A 109 1.54 13.96 -23.65
N GLN A 110 2.87 14.11 -23.71
CA GLN A 110 3.83 13.04 -23.44
C GLN A 110 3.68 12.50 -22.00
N SER A 111 3.61 13.39 -21.00
CA SER A 111 3.41 13.02 -19.59
C SER A 111 2.07 12.28 -19.34
N VAL A 112 0.99 12.70 -19.99
CA VAL A 112 -0.31 12.00 -19.95
C VAL A 112 -0.20 10.60 -20.58
N MET A 113 0.43 10.49 -21.75
CA MET A 113 0.66 9.19 -22.42
C MET A 113 1.49 8.21 -21.57
N GLU A 114 2.57 8.68 -20.94
CA GLU A 114 3.35 7.88 -19.99
C GLU A 114 2.48 7.35 -18.84
N THR A 115 1.64 8.20 -18.27
CA THR A 115 0.73 7.85 -17.17
C THR A 115 -0.26 6.77 -17.63
N CYS A 116 -0.85 6.94 -18.82
CA CYS A 116 -1.73 5.96 -19.44
C CYS A 116 -1.04 4.61 -19.71
N LEU A 117 0.23 4.61 -20.14
CA LEU A 117 1.02 3.37 -20.32
C LEU A 117 1.32 2.65 -19.00
N ALA A 118 1.62 3.40 -17.94
CA ALA A 118 1.87 2.85 -16.60
C ALA A 118 0.59 2.29 -15.95
N VAL A 119 -0.54 3.00 -16.06
CA VAL A 119 -1.86 2.58 -15.56
C VAL A 119 -2.50 1.49 -16.43
N ALA A 120 -2.13 1.40 -17.71
CA ALA A 120 -2.46 0.23 -18.54
C ALA A 120 -1.84 -1.05 -17.95
N GLY A 121 -0.57 -0.98 -17.52
CA GLY A 121 0.06 -1.97 -16.64
C GLY A 121 0.29 -3.37 -17.23
N THR A 122 0.09 -3.57 -18.53
CA THR A 122 0.26 -4.88 -19.19
C THR A 122 1.72 -5.16 -19.51
N LYS A 123 2.06 -6.43 -19.80
CA LYS A 123 3.41 -6.81 -20.26
C LYS A 123 3.91 -5.89 -21.38
N ASN A 124 3.07 -5.59 -22.38
CA ASN A 124 3.48 -4.79 -23.53
C ASN A 124 3.72 -3.33 -23.16
N THR A 125 2.83 -2.71 -22.37
CA THR A 125 2.99 -1.29 -22.00
C THR A 125 4.13 -1.08 -21.01
N VAL A 126 4.33 -1.99 -20.06
CA VAL A 126 5.46 -1.94 -19.12
C VAL A 126 6.79 -2.21 -19.83
N GLN A 127 6.87 -3.20 -20.73
CA GLN A 127 8.08 -3.44 -21.53
C GLN A 127 8.43 -2.24 -22.42
N HIS A 128 7.42 -1.60 -23.04
CA HIS A 128 7.61 -0.38 -23.82
C HIS A 128 8.11 0.79 -22.93
N LEU A 129 7.47 1.01 -21.77
CA LEU A 129 7.88 2.07 -20.85
C LEU A 129 9.31 1.89 -20.34
N ILE A 130 9.67 0.67 -19.92
CA ILE A 130 11.02 0.35 -19.42
C ILE A 130 12.09 0.53 -20.52
N HIS A 131 11.78 0.22 -21.78
CA HIS A 131 12.68 0.53 -22.90
C HIS A 131 12.97 2.04 -23.01
N HIS A 132 11.95 2.89 -22.88
CA HIS A 132 12.09 4.34 -22.95
C HIS A 132 12.79 4.95 -21.71
N ILE A 133 12.61 4.35 -20.53
CA ILE A 133 13.39 4.67 -19.32
C ILE A 133 14.87 4.32 -19.53
N GLN A 134 15.18 3.09 -19.99
CA GLN A 134 16.55 2.65 -20.27
C GLN A 134 17.24 3.49 -21.36
N LYS A 135 16.49 3.94 -22.37
CA LYS A 135 16.95 4.87 -23.40
C LYS A 135 17.09 6.33 -22.94
N LYS A 136 16.75 6.65 -21.68
CA LYS A 136 16.75 8.00 -21.10
C LYS A 136 15.83 9.00 -21.82
N THR A 137 14.84 8.53 -22.59
CA THR A 137 13.81 9.42 -23.17
C THR A 137 12.76 9.81 -22.13
N ILE A 138 12.65 9.02 -21.05
CA ILE A 138 11.89 9.36 -19.84
C ILE A 138 12.91 9.65 -18.72
N SER A 139 12.73 10.74 -17.97
CA SER A 139 13.68 11.13 -16.92
C SER A 139 13.65 10.16 -15.73
N PRO A 140 14.77 9.95 -14.99
CA PRO A 140 14.78 9.03 -13.84
C PRO A 140 13.79 9.39 -12.73
N LEU A 141 13.50 10.68 -12.53
CA LEU A 141 12.47 11.14 -11.60
C LEU A 141 11.07 10.74 -12.10
N ARG A 142 10.78 11.03 -13.38
CA ARG A 142 9.48 10.71 -13.98
C ARG A 142 9.23 9.21 -14.04
N ALA A 143 10.26 8.44 -14.35
CA ALA A 143 10.25 6.99 -14.24
C ALA A 143 9.91 6.52 -12.81
N ALA A 144 10.54 7.09 -11.78
CA ALA A 144 10.24 6.76 -10.38
C ALA A 144 8.79 7.09 -9.96
N GLU A 145 8.13 8.07 -10.60
CA GLU A 145 6.69 8.31 -10.41
C GLU A 145 5.84 7.22 -11.06
N LEU A 146 6.08 6.94 -12.34
CA LEU A 146 5.30 6.00 -13.16
C LEU A 146 5.35 4.57 -12.62
N LEU A 147 6.49 4.15 -12.07
CA LEU A 147 6.65 2.84 -11.42
C LEU A 147 5.75 2.69 -10.15
N LYS A 148 5.23 3.78 -9.57
CA LYS A 148 4.25 3.71 -8.48
C LYS A 148 2.89 3.22 -8.98
N SER A 149 2.45 3.66 -10.17
CA SER A 149 1.21 3.14 -10.79
C SER A 149 1.32 1.65 -11.16
N ILE A 150 2.52 1.16 -11.49
CA ILE A 150 2.74 -0.26 -11.80
C ILE A 150 2.61 -1.16 -10.54
N GLN A 151 2.80 -0.63 -9.33
CA GLN A 151 2.53 -1.37 -8.08
C GLN A 151 1.04 -1.76 -7.92
N GLU A 152 0.16 -1.08 -8.64
CA GLU A 152 -1.29 -1.26 -8.62
C GLU A 152 -1.78 -2.04 -9.87
N THR A 153 -0.89 -2.71 -10.62
CA THR A 153 -1.27 -3.43 -11.86
C THR A 153 -2.07 -4.72 -11.62
N LEU A 154 -3.23 -4.79 -12.27
CA LEU A 154 -4.09 -5.97 -12.35
C LEU A 154 -3.48 -7.09 -13.23
N PHE A 155 -2.45 -6.79 -14.03
CA PHE A 155 -1.86 -7.72 -15.00
C PHE A 155 -0.50 -8.27 -14.54
N SER A 156 -0.36 -8.47 -13.23
CA SER A 156 0.86 -8.95 -12.58
C SER A 156 1.34 -10.28 -13.18
N SER A 157 2.62 -10.36 -13.54
CA SER A 157 3.23 -11.55 -14.14
C SER A 157 4.75 -11.59 -13.93
N GLU A 158 5.32 -12.79 -13.97
CA GLU A 158 6.76 -13.04 -13.82
C GLU A 158 7.61 -12.15 -14.74
N HIS A 159 7.24 -12.04 -16.02
CA HIS A 159 7.99 -11.21 -16.97
C HIS A 159 7.99 -9.71 -16.61
N ILE A 160 6.94 -9.20 -15.96
CA ILE A 160 6.91 -7.82 -15.48
C ILE A 160 7.79 -7.68 -14.23
N ALA A 161 7.75 -8.66 -13.32
CA ALA A 161 8.64 -8.67 -12.15
C ALA A 161 10.12 -8.72 -12.56
N ASP A 162 10.49 -9.61 -13.48
CA ASP A 162 11.86 -9.73 -13.99
C ASP A 162 12.34 -8.45 -14.67
N LEU A 163 11.54 -7.83 -15.55
CA LEU A 163 11.86 -6.52 -16.17
C LEU A 163 12.08 -5.41 -15.13
N LEU A 164 11.31 -5.39 -14.04
CA LEU A 164 11.47 -4.42 -12.96
C LEU A 164 12.72 -4.68 -12.11
N ILE A 165 13.09 -5.95 -11.91
CA ILE A 165 14.33 -6.37 -11.23
C ILE A 165 15.55 -6.00 -12.10
N GLU A 166 15.51 -6.27 -13.40
CA GLU A 166 16.54 -5.84 -14.36
C GLU A 166 16.71 -4.31 -14.36
N LEU A 167 15.61 -3.56 -14.38
CA LEU A 167 15.65 -2.10 -14.27
C LEU A 167 16.28 -1.66 -12.95
N ALA A 168 15.88 -2.24 -11.81
CA ALA A 168 16.42 -1.89 -10.49
C ALA A 168 17.91 -2.20 -10.33
N GLN A 169 18.41 -3.25 -11.01
CA GLN A 169 19.82 -3.64 -11.02
C GLN A 169 20.66 -2.88 -12.06
N SER A 170 20.03 -2.18 -13.00
CA SER A 170 20.70 -1.46 -14.10
C SER A 170 21.63 -0.34 -13.60
N PRO A 171 22.67 0.04 -14.37
CA PRO A 171 23.51 1.20 -14.05
C PRO A 171 22.72 2.51 -13.91
N LEU A 172 21.62 2.66 -14.66
CA LEU A 172 20.76 3.84 -14.61
C LEU A 172 20.06 3.98 -13.25
N ALA A 173 19.49 2.89 -12.73
CA ALA A 173 18.86 2.89 -11.41
C ALA A 173 19.90 2.96 -10.29
N LYS A 174 21.04 2.28 -10.43
CA LYS A 174 22.15 2.36 -9.45
C LYS A 174 22.68 3.79 -9.28
N GLY A 175 22.65 4.61 -10.33
CA GLY A 175 23.00 6.04 -10.27
C GLY A 175 21.86 6.99 -9.87
N TYR A 176 20.65 6.49 -9.56
CA TYR A 176 19.52 7.33 -9.16
C TYR A 176 18.56 6.60 -8.19
N GLU A 177 18.78 6.78 -6.89
CA GLU A 177 18.11 6.04 -5.83
C GLU A 177 16.57 6.02 -5.89
N PRO A 178 15.84 7.11 -6.23
CA PRO A 178 14.38 7.06 -6.31
C PRO A 178 13.85 6.10 -7.39
N LEU A 179 14.58 5.94 -8.50
CA LEU A 179 14.24 4.98 -9.57
C LEU A 179 14.50 3.54 -9.10
N ARG A 180 15.65 3.29 -8.47
CA ARG A 180 16.01 1.99 -7.86
C ARG A 180 14.99 1.57 -6.80
N GLN A 181 14.64 2.48 -5.90
CA GLN A 181 13.61 2.28 -4.87
C GLN A 181 12.26 1.93 -5.50
N SER A 182 11.81 2.73 -6.46
CA SER A 182 10.48 2.53 -7.08
C SER A 182 10.43 1.24 -7.91
N ALA A 183 11.53 0.86 -8.58
CA ALA A 183 11.62 -0.39 -9.34
C ALA A 183 11.64 -1.63 -8.43
N TRP A 184 12.40 -1.62 -7.33
CA TRP A 184 12.39 -2.72 -6.36
C TRP A 184 11.05 -2.87 -5.64
N LEU A 185 10.38 -1.77 -5.27
CA LEU A 185 9.05 -1.83 -4.66
C LEU A 185 7.96 -2.26 -5.65
N ALA A 186 8.08 -1.87 -6.92
CA ALA A 186 7.24 -2.36 -8.02
C ALA A 186 7.43 -3.87 -8.26
N ALA A 187 8.66 -4.36 -8.32
CA ALA A 187 8.95 -5.79 -8.45
C ALA A 187 8.28 -6.59 -7.32
N GLY A 188 8.40 -6.14 -6.06
CA GLY A 188 7.72 -6.77 -4.92
C GLY A 188 6.19 -6.82 -5.10
N SER A 189 5.57 -5.67 -5.37
CA SER A 189 4.11 -5.59 -5.51
C SER A 189 3.56 -6.39 -6.70
N VAL A 190 4.33 -6.54 -7.78
CA VAL A 190 3.98 -7.38 -8.94
C VAL A 190 4.14 -8.87 -8.62
N VAL A 191 5.20 -9.27 -7.90
CA VAL A 191 5.37 -10.67 -7.45
C VAL A 191 4.19 -11.10 -6.58
N ARG A 192 3.71 -10.25 -5.67
CA ARG A 192 2.51 -10.53 -4.86
C ARG A 192 1.29 -10.92 -5.70
N GLY A 193 1.06 -10.26 -6.83
CA GLY A 193 -0.10 -10.51 -7.69
C GLY A 193 -0.14 -11.91 -8.32
N PHE A 194 1.00 -12.61 -8.38
CA PHE A 194 1.05 -14.01 -8.84
C PHE A 194 1.58 -15.02 -7.81
N ALA A 195 2.18 -14.59 -6.69
CA ALA A 195 2.81 -15.46 -5.70
C ALA A 195 2.10 -15.56 -4.33
N SER A 196 1.10 -14.71 -4.06
CA SER A 196 0.33 -14.80 -2.81
C SER A 196 -0.59 -16.04 -2.79
N MET A 197 -1.07 -16.41 -1.61
CA MET A 197 -2.10 -17.44 -1.45
C MET A 197 -3.53 -16.86 -1.55
N THR A 198 -3.66 -15.53 -1.60
CA THR A 198 -4.92 -14.79 -1.69
C THR A 198 -5.14 -14.31 -3.13
N GLN A 199 -5.14 -15.25 -4.08
CA GLN A 199 -5.49 -14.96 -5.47
C GLN A 199 -6.99 -15.18 -5.69
N ASP A 200 -7.79 -14.13 -5.50
CA ASP A 200 -9.24 -14.17 -5.78
C ASP A 200 -9.56 -14.11 -7.29
N LEU A 201 -8.53 -14.14 -8.15
CA LEU A 201 -8.63 -14.31 -9.60
C LEU A 201 -8.99 -15.78 -9.93
N PRO A 202 -10.24 -16.11 -10.35
CA PRO A 202 -10.72 -17.50 -10.42
C PRO A 202 -10.08 -18.39 -11.49
N LEU A 203 -9.12 -17.84 -12.24
CA LEU A 203 -8.40 -18.49 -13.34
C LEU A 203 -6.87 -18.48 -13.13
N ALA A 204 -6.38 -17.92 -12.03
CA ALA A 204 -4.95 -17.93 -11.71
C ALA A 204 -4.52 -19.32 -11.22
N ARG A 205 -3.45 -19.87 -11.82
CA ARG A 205 -2.80 -21.07 -11.28
C ARG A 205 -1.95 -20.66 -10.07
N PRO A 206 -2.08 -21.31 -8.91
CA PRO A 206 -1.25 -21.02 -7.75
C PRO A 206 0.24 -21.12 -8.08
N ALA A 207 1.04 -20.15 -7.64
CA ALA A 207 2.49 -20.19 -7.84
C ALA A 207 3.11 -21.46 -7.26
N THR A 208 3.90 -22.16 -8.08
CA THR A 208 4.69 -23.31 -7.64
C THR A 208 5.71 -22.87 -6.59
N HIS A 209 6.15 -23.83 -5.76
CA HIS A 209 7.23 -23.63 -4.79
C HIS A 209 8.48 -23.03 -5.44
N GLN A 210 8.81 -23.45 -6.67
CA GLN A 210 9.97 -22.98 -7.43
C GLN A 210 9.88 -21.48 -7.77
N PHE A 211 8.69 -20.98 -8.17
CA PHE A 211 8.50 -19.54 -8.42
C PHE A 211 8.62 -18.73 -7.13
N LYS A 212 7.97 -19.16 -6.05
CA LYS A 212 8.09 -18.51 -4.73
C LYS A 212 9.55 -18.44 -4.27
N GLU A 213 10.29 -19.54 -4.46
CA GLU A 213 11.69 -19.65 -4.08
C GLU A 213 12.62 -18.79 -4.95
N LYS A 214 12.38 -18.68 -6.28
CA LYS A 214 13.10 -17.75 -7.17
C LYS A 214 13.11 -16.33 -6.60
N TYR A 215 11.93 -15.77 -6.29
CA TYR A 215 11.85 -14.37 -5.85
C TYR A 215 12.35 -14.17 -4.41
N ILE A 216 12.18 -15.14 -3.51
CA ILE A 216 12.82 -15.09 -2.18
C ILE A 216 14.34 -15.07 -2.33
N ARG A 217 14.92 -15.94 -3.16
CA ARG A 217 16.37 -15.96 -3.42
C ARG A 217 16.86 -14.62 -3.99
N VAL A 218 16.17 -14.02 -4.95
CA VAL A 218 16.54 -12.72 -5.53
C VAL A 218 16.48 -11.59 -4.49
N PHE A 219 15.38 -11.47 -3.73
CA PHE A 219 15.24 -10.39 -2.76
C PHE A 219 16.17 -10.58 -1.55
N MET A 220 16.41 -11.81 -1.10
CA MET A 220 17.41 -12.09 -0.05
C MET A 220 18.85 -11.94 -0.55
N GLN A 221 19.14 -12.20 -1.83
CA GLN A 221 20.45 -11.89 -2.41
C GLN A 221 20.67 -10.37 -2.45
N HIS A 222 19.65 -9.58 -2.81
CA HIS A 222 19.70 -8.12 -2.73
C HIS A 222 19.94 -7.64 -1.28
N PHE A 223 19.27 -8.22 -0.28
CA PHE A 223 19.52 -7.93 1.13
C PHE A 223 20.97 -8.27 1.56
N ARG A 224 21.48 -9.43 1.14
CA ARG A 224 22.80 -9.95 1.52
C ARG A 224 23.96 -9.21 0.83
N SER A 225 23.75 -8.66 -0.37
CA SER A 225 24.74 -7.87 -1.11
C SER A 225 24.67 -6.36 -0.83
N ALA A 226 23.64 -5.88 -0.13
CA ALA A 226 23.55 -4.50 0.30
C ALA A 226 24.59 -4.20 1.39
N GLU A 227 25.33 -3.10 1.23
CA GLU A 227 26.25 -2.59 2.26
C GLU A 227 25.49 -1.73 3.27
N SER A 228 24.73 -0.75 2.78
CA SER A 228 24.02 0.23 3.60
C SER A 228 22.75 -0.32 4.26
N THR A 229 22.42 0.21 5.44
CA THR A 229 21.16 -0.09 6.14
C THR A 229 19.93 0.29 5.30
N TYR A 230 20.02 1.35 4.48
CA TYR A 230 18.94 1.78 3.59
C TYR A 230 18.62 0.72 2.52
N GLU A 231 19.63 0.20 1.82
CA GLU A 231 19.43 -0.84 0.80
C GLU A 231 18.95 -2.17 1.40
N LYS A 232 19.38 -2.50 2.63
CA LYS A 232 18.83 -3.65 3.39
C LYS A 232 17.36 -3.45 3.76
N VAL A 233 16.96 -2.25 4.20
CA VAL A 233 15.55 -1.90 4.45
C VAL A 233 14.74 -1.94 3.15
N LEU A 234 15.29 -1.49 2.02
CA LEU A 234 14.64 -1.58 0.71
C LEU A 234 14.37 -3.03 0.29
N ALA A 235 15.36 -3.91 0.42
CA ALA A 235 15.19 -5.34 0.12
C ALA A 235 14.10 -5.99 1.00
N LEU A 236 14.01 -5.63 2.29
CA LEU A 236 12.95 -6.10 3.19
C LEU A 236 11.58 -5.50 2.86
N LYS A 237 11.50 -4.23 2.45
CA LYS A 237 10.26 -3.61 1.96
C LYS A 237 9.74 -4.30 0.70
N THR A 238 10.64 -4.66 -0.22
CA THR A 238 10.32 -5.43 -1.42
C THR A 238 9.81 -6.83 -1.10
N LEU A 239 10.48 -7.55 -0.20
CA LEU A 239 10.05 -8.88 0.26
C LEU A 239 8.68 -8.83 0.97
N GLY A 240 8.47 -7.81 1.81
CA GLY A 240 7.19 -7.54 2.47
C GLY A 240 6.07 -7.08 1.53
N ASN A 241 6.40 -6.39 0.43
CA ASN A 241 5.44 -6.09 -0.64
C ASN A 241 5.06 -7.35 -1.42
N ALA A 242 6.00 -8.28 -1.63
CA ALA A 242 5.76 -9.55 -2.31
C ALA A 242 4.88 -10.53 -1.52
N GLY A 243 4.86 -10.43 -0.18
CA GLY A 243 3.92 -11.17 0.67
C GLY A 243 4.02 -12.70 0.54
N ILE A 244 5.20 -13.22 0.16
CA ILE A 244 5.40 -14.64 -0.10
C ILE A 244 5.41 -15.39 1.24
N ASP A 245 4.49 -16.32 1.44
CA ASP A 245 4.36 -17.14 2.65
C ASP A 245 5.66 -17.79 3.13
N MET A 246 6.43 -18.37 2.20
CA MET A 246 7.72 -19.01 2.49
C MET A 246 8.79 -18.03 3.05
N SER A 247 8.67 -16.73 2.78
CA SER A 247 9.65 -15.71 3.22
C SER A 247 9.73 -15.55 4.74
N VAL A 248 8.67 -15.95 5.47
CA VAL A 248 8.62 -15.88 6.94
C VAL A 248 9.82 -16.55 7.62
N ASN A 249 10.42 -17.58 7.00
CA ASN A 249 11.55 -18.30 7.59
C ASN A 249 12.84 -17.46 7.61
N GLU A 250 13.06 -16.62 6.60
CA GLU A 250 14.16 -15.65 6.53
C GLU A 250 13.88 -14.45 7.47
N LEU A 251 12.63 -13.93 7.43
CA LEU A 251 12.21 -12.83 8.29
C LEU A 251 12.33 -13.17 9.79
N VAL A 252 11.97 -14.38 10.21
CA VAL A 252 12.12 -14.84 11.61
C VAL A 252 13.57 -14.82 12.07
N GLN A 253 14.52 -15.24 11.22
CA GLN A 253 15.95 -15.21 11.56
C GLN A 253 16.42 -13.76 11.78
N LEU A 254 16.02 -12.83 10.90
CA LEU A 254 16.37 -11.41 11.03
C LEU A 254 15.73 -10.74 12.26
N ILE A 255 14.50 -11.08 12.61
CA ILE A 255 13.84 -10.60 13.82
C ILE A 255 14.56 -11.09 15.08
N GLN A 256 15.04 -12.33 15.09
CA GLN A 256 15.68 -12.98 16.24
C GLN A 256 17.16 -12.63 16.42
N ASP A 257 17.90 -12.37 15.34
CA ASP A 257 19.32 -12.04 15.39
C ASP A 257 19.56 -10.65 16.03
N THR A 258 20.02 -10.66 17.28
CA THR A 258 20.30 -9.45 18.08
C THR A 258 21.47 -8.63 17.56
N ARG A 259 22.28 -9.16 16.64
CA ARG A 259 23.39 -8.45 15.97
C ARG A 259 22.89 -7.55 14.83
N GLN A 260 21.66 -7.77 14.33
CA GLN A 260 21.08 -6.94 13.28
C GLN A 260 20.70 -5.55 13.82
N PRO A 261 20.95 -4.46 13.06
CA PRO A 261 20.52 -3.11 13.45
C PRO A 261 19.02 -3.03 13.71
N LEU A 262 18.60 -2.16 14.64
CA LEU A 262 17.20 -1.99 15.03
C LEU A 262 16.26 -1.82 13.81
N ALA A 263 16.65 -0.97 12.85
CA ALA A 263 15.89 -0.76 11.61
C ALA A 263 15.65 -2.05 10.80
N ILE A 264 16.62 -2.96 10.75
CA ILE A 264 16.51 -4.25 10.06
C ILE A 264 15.53 -5.17 10.80
N ARG A 265 15.63 -5.22 12.13
CA ARG A 265 14.74 -6.06 12.97
C ARG A 265 13.30 -5.55 12.91
N THR A 266 13.08 -4.23 12.99
CA THR A 266 11.76 -3.60 12.89
C THR A 266 11.16 -3.74 11.49
N GLU A 267 11.94 -3.55 10.43
CA GLU A 267 11.44 -3.75 9.05
C GLU A 267 11.11 -5.23 8.76
N ALA A 268 11.87 -6.18 9.33
CA ALA A 268 11.56 -7.60 9.22
C ALA A 268 10.26 -7.98 9.96
N VAL A 269 9.92 -7.29 11.07
CA VAL A 269 8.57 -7.38 11.67
C VAL A 269 7.52 -6.79 10.73
N ASP A 270 7.76 -5.63 10.13
CA ASP A 270 6.79 -4.99 9.23
C ASP A 270 6.50 -5.80 7.96
N ALA A 271 7.52 -6.47 7.41
CA ALA A 271 7.37 -7.36 6.25
C ALA A 271 6.38 -8.52 6.47
N LEU A 272 6.03 -8.85 7.73
CA LEU A 272 4.96 -9.82 8.05
C LEU A 272 3.53 -9.28 7.80
N ARG A 273 3.36 -7.99 7.47
CA ARG A 273 2.05 -7.31 7.32
C ARG A 273 1.04 -7.99 6.38
N LEU A 274 1.52 -8.67 5.33
CA LEU A 274 0.67 -9.39 4.36
C LEU A 274 0.49 -10.87 4.71
N LEU A 275 1.21 -11.38 5.71
CA LEU A 275 1.12 -12.76 6.18
C LEU A 275 0.19 -12.90 7.40
N LYS A 276 -0.32 -11.79 7.94
CA LYS A 276 -1.13 -11.72 9.18
C LYS A 276 -2.35 -12.65 9.13
N ASP A 277 -3.04 -12.72 7.99
CA ASP A 277 -4.26 -13.52 7.79
C ASP A 277 -3.95 -14.94 7.30
N VAL A 278 -2.81 -15.12 6.62
CA VAL A 278 -2.33 -16.42 6.10
C VAL A 278 -1.79 -17.32 7.21
N MET A 279 -1.10 -16.75 8.20
CA MET A 279 -0.44 -17.50 9.27
C MET A 279 -0.45 -16.80 10.65
N PRO A 280 -1.61 -16.32 11.15
CA PRO A 280 -1.73 -15.51 12.37
C PRO A 280 -1.03 -16.15 13.57
N ARG A 281 -1.29 -17.45 13.82
CA ARG A 281 -0.69 -18.22 14.93
C ARG A 281 0.84 -18.35 14.84
N LYS A 282 1.43 -18.37 13.63
CA LYS A 282 2.91 -18.37 13.46
C LYS A 282 3.49 -17.00 13.81
N ILE A 283 2.84 -15.92 13.38
CA ILE A 283 3.25 -14.54 13.66
C ILE A 283 3.14 -14.24 15.16
N GLN A 284 2.03 -14.60 15.82
CA GLN A 284 1.87 -14.51 17.27
C GLN A 284 3.00 -15.24 18.02
N LYS A 285 3.29 -16.50 17.65
CA LYS A 285 4.37 -17.30 18.25
C LYS A 285 5.77 -16.68 18.06
N VAL A 286 6.00 -15.97 16.96
CA VAL A 286 7.27 -15.28 16.66
C VAL A 286 7.40 -13.95 17.42
N LEU A 287 6.33 -13.15 17.45
CA LEU A 287 6.37 -11.77 17.96
C LEU A 287 6.15 -11.67 19.47
N LEU A 288 5.40 -12.59 20.09
CA LEU A 288 5.17 -12.56 21.55
C LEU A 288 6.49 -12.64 22.37
N PRO A 289 7.48 -13.49 22.05
CA PRO A 289 8.79 -13.45 22.70
C PRO A 289 9.55 -12.13 22.48
N VAL A 290 9.42 -11.52 21.29
CA VAL A 290 10.07 -10.24 20.95
C VAL A 290 9.50 -9.11 21.80
N TYR A 291 8.17 -9.04 21.93
CA TYR A 291 7.46 -8.09 22.79
C TYR A 291 7.76 -8.32 24.28
N LYS A 292 7.81 -9.57 24.75
CA LYS A 292 8.05 -9.87 26.18
C LYS A 292 9.49 -9.66 26.65
N ASN A 293 10.48 -9.72 25.76
CA ASN A 293 11.88 -9.54 26.16
C ASN A 293 12.21 -8.06 26.42
N LEU A 294 12.36 -7.68 27.70
CA LEU A 294 12.72 -6.33 28.14
C LEU A 294 14.08 -5.83 27.61
N GLN A 295 14.97 -6.72 27.14
CA GLN A 295 16.25 -6.34 26.53
C GLN A 295 16.13 -5.87 25.08
N ASN A 296 14.99 -6.12 24.41
CA ASN A 296 14.72 -5.52 23.10
C ASN A 296 14.41 -4.03 23.25
N LYS A 297 14.83 -3.22 22.26
CA LYS A 297 14.54 -1.79 22.22
C LYS A 297 13.02 -1.54 22.18
N PRO A 298 12.49 -0.51 22.88
CA PRO A 298 11.06 -0.21 22.95
C PRO A 298 10.35 -0.19 21.59
N GLU A 299 10.98 0.38 20.57
CA GLU A 299 10.45 0.52 19.21
C GLU A 299 10.16 -0.85 18.58
N LEU A 300 11.10 -1.80 18.68
CA LEU A 300 10.90 -3.17 18.19
C LEU A 300 9.80 -3.90 18.96
N ARG A 301 9.66 -3.62 20.27
CA ARG A 301 8.63 -4.22 21.12
C ARG A 301 7.24 -3.68 20.80
N MET A 302 7.11 -2.37 20.56
CA MET A 302 5.87 -1.73 20.11
C MET A 302 5.48 -2.18 18.70
N ALA A 303 6.43 -2.29 17.77
CA ALA A 303 6.19 -2.85 16.43
C ALA A 303 5.75 -4.33 16.48
N ALA A 304 6.40 -5.15 17.32
CA ALA A 304 6.04 -6.55 17.52
C ALA A 304 4.65 -6.73 18.15
N LEU A 305 4.27 -5.86 19.11
CA LEU A 305 2.91 -5.83 19.64
C LEU A 305 1.91 -5.46 18.56
N TRP A 306 2.13 -4.33 17.87
CA TRP A 306 1.23 -3.80 16.86
C TRP A 306 0.92 -4.86 15.79
N ARG A 307 1.98 -5.42 15.20
CA ARG A 307 1.88 -6.42 14.13
C ARG A 307 1.33 -7.78 14.61
N MET A 308 1.33 -8.04 15.92
CA MET A 308 0.66 -9.17 16.55
C MET A 308 -0.84 -8.90 16.79
N MET A 309 -1.23 -7.70 17.21
CA MET A 309 -2.65 -7.35 17.44
C MET A 309 -3.48 -7.39 16.15
N GLU A 310 -2.90 -7.02 15.01
CA GLU A 310 -3.54 -7.14 13.70
C GLU A 310 -3.83 -8.59 13.25
N THR A 311 -3.29 -9.60 13.94
CA THR A 311 -3.59 -11.03 13.69
C THR A 311 -4.87 -11.52 14.40
N LEU A 312 -5.64 -10.59 14.98
CA LEU A 312 -6.87 -10.83 15.75
C LEU A 312 -6.69 -11.87 16.89
N PRO A 313 -5.72 -11.68 17.80
CA PRO A 313 -5.31 -12.68 18.79
C PRO A 313 -6.45 -13.21 19.67
N GLU A 314 -6.32 -14.49 20.03
CA GLU A 314 -7.20 -15.21 20.97
C GLU A 314 -6.86 -14.81 22.43
N GLU A 315 -7.78 -15.05 23.37
CA GLU A 315 -7.66 -14.59 24.78
C GLU A 315 -6.35 -15.00 25.48
N PRO A 316 -5.78 -16.22 25.30
CA PRO A 316 -4.50 -16.58 25.93
C PRO A 316 -3.33 -15.68 25.51
N VAL A 317 -3.34 -15.19 24.26
CA VAL A 317 -2.31 -14.27 23.76
C VAL A 317 -2.52 -12.88 24.35
N LEU A 318 -3.76 -12.40 24.42
CA LEU A 318 -4.12 -11.13 25.06
C LEU A 318 -3.77 -11.13 26.56
N ALA A 319 -4.01 -12.23 27.28
CA ALA A 319 -3.62 -12.39 28.68
C ALA A 319 -2.10 -12.32 28.88
N HIS A 320 -1.31 -12.89 27.96
CA HIS A 320 0.15 -12.73 27.95
C HIS A 320 0.60 -11.30 27.61
N ILE A 321 -0.15 -10.56 26.79
CA ILE A 321 0.12 -9.15 26.48
C ILE A 321 -0.13 -8.28 27.72
N VAL A 322 -1.30 -8.39 28.35
CA VAL A 322 -1.66 -7.61 29.56
C VAL A 322 -0.76 -7.95 30.74
N SER A 323 -0.48 -9.23 31.01
CA SER A 323 0.40 -9.62 32.11
C SER A 323 1.88 -9.25 31.89
N GLN A 324 2.26 -8.85 30.67
CA GLN A 324 3.55 -8.24 30.39
C GLN A 324 3.49 -6.71 30.57
N MET A 325 2.42 -6.05 30.11
CA MET A 325 2.16 -4.62 30.28
C MET A 325 2.15 -4.21 31.77
N GLU A 326 1.54 -5.01 32.64
CA GLU A 326 1.52 -4.80 34.09
C GLU A 326 2.90 -4.93 34.77
N LYS A 327 3.88 -5.51 34.06
CA LYS A 327 5.26 -5.71 34.52
C LYS A 327 6.26 -4.84 33.73
N GLU A 328 5.75 -3.88 32.96
CA GLU A 328 6.56 -3.13 32.02
C GLU A 328 7.25 -1.94 32.69
N SER A 329 8.59 -1.92 32.66
CA SER A 329 9.39 -0.82 33.21
C SER A 329 9.44 0.42 32.30
N ASN A 330 9.16 0.27 31.00
CA ASN A 330 9.10 1.40 30.06
C ASN A 330 7.67 1.92 29.89
N GLN A 331 7.37 3.06 30.52
CA GLN A 331 6.06 3.72 30.46
C GLN A 331 5.54 3.96 29.03
N HIS A 332 6.40 4.22 28.04
CA HIS A 332 5.97 4.37 26.65
C HIS A 332 5.45 3.04 26.07
N VAL A 333 6.10 1.91 26.37
CA VAL A 333 5.66 0.56 25.93
C VAL A 333 4.38 0.15 26.66
N ALA A 334 4.29 0.45 27.97
CA ALA A 334 3.11 0.15 28.78
C ALA A 334 1.87 0.91 28.29
N ALA A 335 1.99 2.24 28.14
CA ALA A 335 0.90 3.08 27.64
C ALA A 335 0.57 2.79 26.18
N PHE A 336 1.55 2.51 25.31
CA PHE A 336 1.27 2.06 23.95
C PHE A 336 0.47 0.76 23.93
N THR A 337 0.82 -0.20 24.80
CA THR A 337 0.06 -1.46 24.93
C THR A 337 -1.38 -1.20 25.36
N TYR A 338 -1.58 -0.41 26.41
CA TYR A 338 -2.91 -0.04 26.90
C TYR A 338 -3.73 0.68 25.82
N ASN A 339 -3.13 1.64 25.13
CA ASN A 339 -3.79 2.39 24.06
C ASN A 339 -4.16 1.49 22.88
N VAL A 340 -3.30 0.56 22.44
CA VAL A 340 -3.64 -0.40 21.37
C VAL A 340 -4.83 -1.28 21.76
N ILE A 341 -4.84 -1.86 22.97
CA ILE A 341 -5.98 -2.66 23.45
C ILE A 341 -7.25 -1.80 23.55
N ARG A 342 -7.15 -0.58 24.09
CA ARG A 342 -8.26 0.38 24.23
C ARG A 342 -8.88 0.75 22.88
N GLN A 343 -8.08 1.04 21.86
CA GLN A 343 -8.62 1.37 20.54
C GLN A 343 -9.38 0.20 19.93
N PHE A 344 -8.83 -1.02 19.97
CA PHE A 344 -9.54 -2.21 19.49
C PHE A 344 -10.83 -2.47 20.28
N ALA A 345 -10.87 -2.22 21.59
CA ALA A 345 -12.08 -2.28 22.41
C ALA A 345 -13.16 -1.24 22.03
N SER A 346 -12.74 -0.08 21.51
CA SER A 346 -13.66 0.95 20.97
C SER A 346 -13.91 0.85 19.46
N SER A 347 -13.30 -0.12 18.76
CA SER A 347 -13.42 -0.26 17.30
C SER A 347 -14.85 -0.67 16.89
N THR A 348 -15.46 0.12 16.01
CA THR A 348 -16.75 -0.17 15.37
C THR A 348 -16.61 -1.00 14.10
N ASN A 349 -15.42 -1.50 13.78
CA ASN A 349 -15.16 -2.29 12.58
C ASN A 349 -15.69 -3.74 12.73
N PRO A 350 -16.64 -4.19 11.88
CA PRO A 350 -17.20 -5.55 11.96
C PRO A 350 -16.16 -6.67 11.76
N CYS A 351 -15.09 -6.44 11.00
CA CYS A 351 -13.99 -7.39 10.83
C CYS A 351 -13.16 -7.56 12.12
N THR A 352 -13.06 -6.52 12.96
CA THR A 352 -12.35 -6.62 14.26
C THR A 352 -13.27 -7.01 15.41
N GLN A 353 -14.59 -7.12 15.22
CA GLN A 353 -15.58 -7.25 16.29
C GLN A 353 -15.29 -8.38 17.31
N SER A 354 -14.74 -9.51 16.86
CA SER A 354 -14.35 -10.60 17.78
C SER A 354 -13.16 -10.22 18.69
N LEU A 355 -12.21 -9.43 18.18
CA LEU A 355 -11.13 -8.84 18.97
C LEU A 355 -11.66 -7.69 19.85
N THR A 356 -12.58 -6.86 19.34
CA THR A 356 -13.24 -5.78 20.10
C THR A 356 -13.83 -6.31 21.41
N VAL A 357 -14.62 -7.38 21.37
CA VAL A 357 -15.19 -8.01 22.59
C VAL A 357 -14.09 -8.51 23.54
N ARG A 358 -13.07 -9.21 23.04
CA ARG A 358 -11.96 -9.71 23.87
C ARG A 358 -11.15 -8.58 24.52
N CYS A 359 -10.89 -7.50 23.80
CA CYS A 359 -10.20 -6.31 24.32
C CYS A 359 -11.05 -5.56 25.35
N SER A 360 -12.36 -5.40 25.12
CA SER A 360 -13.27 -4.80 26.11
C SER A 360 -13.30 -5.61 27.40
N ASN A 361 -13.39 -6.95 27.31
CA ASN A 361 -13.34 -7.83 28.47
C ASN A 361 -12.02 -7.68 29.24
N ILE A 362 -10.87 -7.71 28.55
CA ILE A 362 -9.56 -7.70 29.23
C ILE A 362 -9.23 -6.35 29.91
N LEU A 363 -9.82 -5.25 29.43
CA LEU A 363 -9.70 -3.93 30.05
C LEU A 363 -10.49 -3.80 31.37
N LEU A 364 -11.45 -4.69 31.65
CA LEU A 364 -12.15 -4.74 32.95
C LEU A 364 -11.29 -5.37 34.05
N PHE A 365 -10.25 -6.13 33.69
CA PHE A 365 -9.43 -6.91 34.62
C PHE A 365 -7.97 -6.46 34.72
N THR A 366 -7.53 -5.54 33.86
CA THR A 366 -6.17 -4.99 33.93
C THR A 366 -5.98 -4.08 35.15
N ARG A 367 -4.83 -4.23 35.83
CA ARG A 367 -4.43 -3.39 36.96
C ARG A 367 -3.66 -2.14 36.52
N TYR A 368 -3.31 -2.04 35.23
CA TYR A 368 -2.57 -0.91 34.69
C TYR A 368 -3.45 0.34 34.61
N GLN A 369 -3.07 1.39 35.34
CA GLN A 369 -3.68 2.72 35.24
C GLN A 369 -2.83 3.60 34.32
N PRO A 370 -3.39 4.14 33.21
CA PRO A 370 -2.65 5.05 32.33
C PRO A 370 -2.39 6.39 33.04
N GLN A 371 -1.16 6.90 32.93
CA GLN A 371 -0.81 8.25 33.40
C GLN A 371 -1.00 9.27 32.28
N GLU A 372 -1.48 10.46 32.62
CA GLU A 372 -1.63 11.59 31.69
C GLU A 372 -0.26 12.21 31.35
N GLN A 373 0.41 11.65 30.34
CA GLN A 373 1.68 12.13 29.81
C GLN A 373 1.73 11.97 28.28
N ASN A 374 2.64 12.70 27.63
CA ASN A 374 2.92 12.61 26.18
C ASN A 374 3.65 11.29 25.84
N LEU A 375 2.92 10.18 25.90
CA LEU A 375 3.41 8.83 25.69
C LEU A 375 3.08 8.33 24.28
N SER A 376 3.78 7.27 23.86
CA SER A 376 3.51 6.57 22.60
C SER A 376 2.05 6.12 22.55
N THR A 377 1.28 6.66 21.59
CA THR A 377 -0.16 6.47 21.52
C THR A 377 -0.61 5.88 20.19
N TYR A 378 -1.73 5.17 20.24
CA TYR A 378 -2.43 4.60 19.10
C TYR A 378 -3.86 5.12 19.09
N ALA A 379 -4.35 5.53 17.93
CA ALA A 379 -5.67 6.12 17.71
C ALA A 379 -6.34 5.51 16.47
N GLN A 380 -7.61 5.13 16.59
CA GLN A 380 -8.43 4.68 15.47
C GLN A 380 -9.61 5.63 15.30
N LEU A 381 -9.89 6.00 14.05
CA LEU A 381 -11.02 6.85 13.65
C LEU A 381 -11.88 6.10 12.62
N PRO A 382 -12.75 5.16 13.06
CA PRO A 382 -13.67 4.46 12.18
C PRO A 382 -14.91 5.31 11.85
N ILE A 383 -15.00 5.72 10.59
CA ILE A 383 -16.18 6.40 10.01
C ILE A 383 -16.98 5.34 9.25
N PHE A 384 -18.04 4.79 9.86
CA PHE A 384 -18.88 3.76 9.24
C PHE A 384 -20.32 4.24 9.04
N GLN A 385 -20.90 3.95 7.87
CA GLN A 385 -22.28 4.31 7.52
C GLN A 385 -23.07 3.04 7.19
N SER A 386 -23.96 2.66 8.12
CA SER A 386 -24.85 1.48 8.05
C SER A 386 -25.57 1.35 6.71
N ASP A 387 -26.19 2.43 6.27
CA ASP A 387 -27.17 2.47 5.18
C ASP A 387 -26.56 2.15 3.81
N MET A 388 -25.23 2.22 3.71
CA MET A 388 -24.47 1.99 2.48
C MET A 388 -23.53 0.79 2.59
N LEU A 389 -23.52 0.09 3.74
CA LEU A 389 -22.54 -0.95 4.10
C LEU A 389 -21.11 -0.53 3.72
N SER A 390 -20.72 0.69 4.10
CA SER A 390 -19.44 1.27 3.73
C SER A 390 -18.86 2.12 4.85
N GLY A 391 -17.54 2.26 4.85
CA GLY A 391 -16.86 3.07 5.85
C GLY A 391 -15.37 3.19 5.58
N VAL A 392 -14.72 4.11 6.30
CA VAL A 392 -13.27 4.29 6.29
C VAL A 392 -12.76 4.40 7.72
N GLN A 393 -11.86 3.50 8.09
CA GLN A 393 -11.12 3.51 9.34
C GLN A 393 -9.74 4.12 9.10
N PHE A 394 -9.39 5.19 9.83
CA PHE A 394 -8.05 5.76 9.83
C PHE A 394 -7.33 5.43 11.13
N ASP A 395 -6.17 4.79 11.03
CA ASP A 395 -5.42 4.27 12.17
C ASP A 395 -4.04 4.92 12.25
N PHE A 396 -3.69 5.45 13.41
CA PHE A 396 -2.48 6.23 13.66
C PHE A 396 -1.72 5.67 14.87
N ALA A 397 -0.48 5.24 14.67
CA ALA A 397 0.44 4.86 15.75
C ALA A 397 1.58 5.89 15.84
N THR A 398 1.90 6.32 17.05
CA THR A 398 3.01 7.26 17.32
C THR A 398 3.95 6.66 18.36
N ILE A 399 5.24 6.68 18.06
CA ILE A 399 6.31 6.18 18.92
C ILE A 399 7.15 7.38 19.33
N PHE A 400 7.11 7.73 20.61
CA PHE A 400 7.95 8.78 21.20
C PHE A 400 9.22 8.18 21.82
N GLU A 401 10.31 8.94 21.74
CA GLU A 401 11.55 8.65 22.47
C GLU A 401 11.52 9.37 23.82
N LYS A 402 12.23 8.83 24.82
CA LYS A 402 12.26 9.41 26.17
C LYS A 402 12.73 10.86 26.12
N ASN A 403 11.95 11.76 26.72
CA ASN A 403 12.15 13.22 26.74
C ASN A 403 12.08 13.92 25.36
N SER A 404 11.48 13.30 24.32
CA SER A 404 11.21 13.97 23.04
C SER A 404 9.81 14.58 22.98
N PHE A 405 9.71 15.83 22.52
CA PHE A 405 8.43 16.49 22.22
C PHE A 405 7.86 16.13 20.83
N LEU A 406 8.66 15.48 19.98
CA LEU A 406 8.25 15.00 18.65
C LEU A 406 8.30 13.47 18.59
N PRO A 407 7.33 12.80 17.93
CA PRO A 407 7.38 11.36 17.75
C PRO A 407 8.56 10.98 16.85
N LYS A 408 9.30 9.96 17.28
CA LYS A 408 10.43 9.36 16.56
C LYS A 408 9.97 8.58 15.34
N GLU A 409 8.82 7.91 15.45
CA GLU A 409 8.15 7.23 14.34
C GLU A 409 6.65 7.49 14.36
N ILE A 410 6.07 7.72 13.18
CA ILE A 410 4.63 7.79 12.95
C ILE A 410 4.28 6.72 11.92
N HIS A 411 3.29 5.89 12.25
CA HIS A 411 2.58 5.05 11.30
C HIS A 411 1.17 5.64 11.12
N ALA A 412 0.72 5.76 9.88
CA ALA A 412 -0.68 6.08 9.59
C ALA A 412 -1.16 5.17 8.44
N PHE A 413 -2.33 4.57 8.54
CA PHE A 413 -2.93 3.81 7.44
C PHE A 413 -4.45 3.99 7.43
N PHE A 414 -5.09 3.56 6.35
CA PHE A 414 -6.54 3.56 6.30
C PHE A 414 -7.10 2.28 5.68
N GLU A 415 -8.27 1.85 6.14
CA GLU A 415 -8.98 0.69 5.63
C GLU A 415 -10.38 1.14 5.23
N SER A 416 -10.83 0.78 4.02
CA SER A 416 -12.14 1.17 3.52
C SER A 416 -12.99 -0.05 3.18
N LEU A 417 -14.18 -0.12 3.75
CA LEU A 417 -15.21 -1.11 3.40
C LEU A 417 -16.12 -0.56 2.30
N PHE A 418 -16.43 -1.39 1.30
CA PHE A 418 -17.55 -1.17 0.38
C PHE A 418 -18.31 -2.49 0.17
N GLY A 419 -19.56 -2.57 0.65
CA GLY A 419 -20.32 -3.81 0.70
C GLY A 419 -19.73 -4.79 1.73
N ASP A 420 -19.66 -6.08 1.39
CA ASP A 420 -19.06 -7.12 2.25
C ASP A 420 -17.51 -7.18 2.18
N ASN A 421 -16.88 -6.32 1.37
CA ASN A 421 -15.43 -6.36 1.08
C ASN A 421 -14.66 -5.21 1.74
N TRP A 422 -13.59 -5.55 2.47
CA TRP A 422 -12.60 -4.61 2.98
C TRP A 422 -11.44 -4.41 2.01
N LEU A 423 -10.96 -3.17 1.92
CA LEU A 423 -9.81 -2.74 1.14
C LEU A 423 -8.85 -1.96 2.04
N ARG A 424 -7.76 -2.62 2.48
CA ARG A 424 -6.70 -2.01 3.29
C ARG A 424 -5.74 -1.21 2.41
N ASN A 425 -5.60 0.08 2.69
CA ASN A 425 -4.85 1.02 1.88
C ASN A 425 -3.71 1.71 2.66
N LYS A 426 -2.54 1.76 2.01
CA LYS A 426 -1.56 2.85 2.11
C LYS A 426 -1.04 3.14 3.54
N THR A 427 -0.23 2.25 4.08
CA THR A 427 0.56 2.53 5.30
C THR A 427 1.67 3.55 5.03
N LEU A 428 1.50 4.77 5.54
CA LEU A 428 2.52 5.79 5.65
C LEU A 428 3.39 5.50 6.87
N HIS A 429 4.69 5.37 6.66
CA HIS A 429 5.69 5.38 7.73
C HIS A 429 6.54 6.65 7.61
N LYS A 430 6.73 7.37 8.71
CA LYS A 430 7.67 8.49 8.80
C LYS A 430 8.46 8.39 10.10
N SER A 431 9.77 8.16 9.99
CA SER A 431 10.70 8.21 11.12
C SER A 431 11.58 9.45 11.05
N SER A 432 11.95 10.01 12.21
CA SER A 432 12.81 11.18 12.31
C SER A 432 14.23 10.78 12.74
N SER A 433 15.10 10.49 11.77
CA SER A 433 16.55 10.48 12.00
C SER A 433 17.08 11.91 11.98
N ARG A 434 17.87 12.29 13.01
CA ARG A 434 18.75 13.47 12.89
C ARG A 434 19.91 13.11 11.96
N PRO A 435 20.25 13.92 10.95
CA PRO A 435 21.49 13.72 10.21
C PRO A 435 22.70 13.92 11.13
N SER A 436 23.74 13.11 10.96
CA SER A 436 25.08 13.39 11.46
C SER A 436 25.61 14.69 10.82
N ARG A 437 26.45 15.44 11.53
CA ARG A 437 26.74 16.86 11.21
C ARG A 437 27.62 17.10 9.97
N ASP A 438 28.03 16.04 9.28
CA ASP A 438 29.14 16.06 8.33
C ASP A 438 28.67 15.95 6.87
N PHE A 439 27.65 16.74 6.49
CA PHE A 439 27.27 16.98 5.09
C PHE A 439 26.95 18.47 4.85
N PRO A 440 27.48 19.10 3.78
CA PRO A 440 27.17 20.48 3.44
C PRO A 440 25.72 20.61 2.96
N PHE A 441 25.04 21.67 3.40
CA PHE A 441 23.67 21.95 2.99
C PHE A 441 23.59 22.39 1.51
N THR A 442 22.82 21.66 0.71
CA THR A 442 22.20 22.17 -0.51
C THR A 442 20.68 22.07 -0.35
N GLU A 443 20.01 23.20 -0.19
CA GLU A 443 18.55 23.24 -0.09
C GLU A 443 17.91 22.86 -1.43
N ASN A 444 17.25 21.69 -1.47
CA ASN A 444 16.03 21.36 -2.23
C ASN A 444 15.90 19.83 -2.32
N SER A 445 15.06 19.22 -1.48
CA SER A 445 14.71 17.79 -1.57
C SER A 445 13.38 17.50 -0.86
N PRO A 446 12.30 17.19 -1.60
CA PRO A 446 11.01 16.84 -1.00
C PRO A 446 11.09 15.52 -0.22
N MET A 447 10.63 15.51 1.03
CA MET A 447 10.54 14.30 1.85
C MET A 447 9.46 13.34 1.31
N ASN A 448 9.88 12.40 0.47
CA ASN A 448 8.98 11.41 -0.15
C ASN A 448 8.67 10.24 0.80
N SER A 449 7.44 10.20 1.33
CA SER A 449 6.88 8.97 1.91
C SER A 449 6.27 8.11 0.79
N VAL A 450 6.62 6.81 0.75
CA VAL A 450 6.27 5.93 -0.38
C VAL A 450 5.05 5.06 -0.03
N PRO A 451 3.98 5.08 -0.85
CA PRO A 451 2.74 4.35 -0.58
C PRO A 451 2.80 2.86 -0.98
N VAL A 452 1.98 2.03 -0.34
CA VAL A 452 1.71 0.62 -0.72
C VAL A 452 0.21 0.34 -0.68
N VAL A 453 -0.39 -0.09 -1.81
CA VAL A 453 -1.83 -0.41 -1.96
C VAL A 453 -2.01 -1.74 -2.71
N PHE A 454 -3.20 -2.35 -2.59
CA PHE A 454 -3.70 -3.47 -3.40
C PHE A 454 -5.24 -3.56 -3.32
N ASN A 455 -5.88 -4.32 -4.22
CA ASN A 455 -7.35 -4.42 -4.39
C ASN A 455 -7.69 -5.61 -5.32
N PRO A 456 -8.87 -6.27 -5.24
CA PRO A 456 -9.56 -6.95 -4.13
C PRO A 456 -9.13 -8.45 -4.05
N GLU A 457 -9.67 -9.35 -3.22
CA GLU A 457 -10.74 -9.28 -2.21
C GLU A 457 -10.20 -9.50 -0.77
N PHE A 458 -10.73 -8.77 0.22
CA PHE A 458 -10.67 -9.21 1.62
C PHE A 458 -12.08 -9.22 2.20
N ARG A 459 -12.78 -10.36 2.06
CA ARG A 459 -14.00 -10.63 2.82
C ARG A 459 -13.65 -10.75 4.29
N CYS A 460 -14.48 -10.22 5.19
CA CYS A 460 -14.40 -10.63 6.59
C CYS A 460 -14.61 -12.14 6.66
N SER A 461 -13.61 -12.87 7.15
CA SER A 461 -13.70 -14.33 7.29
C SER A 461 -14.75 -14.66 8.35
N LYS A 462 -15.99 -14.91 7.92
CA LYS A 462 -17.09 -15.45 8.72
C LYS A 462 -16.77 -16.91 9.09
N ARG A 463 -15.75 -17.09 9.95
CA ARG A 463 -15.55 -18.30 10.75
C ARG A 463 -16.43 -18.19 11.98
N SER A 464 -17.70 -18.52 11.78
CA SER A 464 -18.48 -19.27 12.77
C SER A 464 -17.84 -20.65 12.97
#